data_AF-A0A1H0NXX1-F1
#
_entry.id   AF-A0A1H0NXX1-F1
#
_cell.length_a   1.000
_cell.length_b   1.000
_cell.length_c   1.000
_cell.angle_alpha   90.00
_cell.angle_beta   90.00
_cell.angle_gamma   90.00
#
_symmetry.space_group_name_H-M   'P 1'
#
loop_
_entity.id
_entity.type
_entity.pdbx_description
1 polymer ?
#
loop_
_entity_poly.entity_id
_entity_poly.type
_entity_poly.pdbx_seq_one_letter_code
_entity_poly.pdbx_strand_id
1 'polypeptide(L)'
;MNGIRSIGLKTWINTLFNNQFKVVAWWIWLIIISKLVRYTVLYETLVKASIGWSYLSVLNSHQACLGGISLSSDDVINPSDNALFLLQIFSYFGVTSYYGYEILLTIIGNAVLFYIIRKCRSRYSWIESLFIVIGIMTINVFAFNLSKDVIQLLLFVVLFIMMKDIHNSRIRNALSLAFVIAIAALLFRLYYMLLVYFFLAAYVADRIMRNVSNRWVRMIAMWIMITCSYLAILYIVQQILPGYHDEMLRVRSRESDATTDIRLLFNSQELWLWGLDYMIMILRLLFPVELILFGPKFLAFLGVQLTYTIAFLYAFWHKISVEGIERIAVLIYLAFVGMSATFEPDFGSWIRHECIIFPVLLIALGLNRQKMER
;
A
#
# COMPACT_ATOMS: atom_id res chain seq x y z
N MET A 1 29.59 -47.30 -10.30
CA MET A 1 28.88 -46.54 -9.23
C MET A 1 29.40 -45.11 -9.08
N ASN A 2 29.39 -44.27 -10.14
CA ASN A 2 29.92 -42.88 -10.08
C ASN A 2 28.94 -41.81 -10.61
N GLY A 3 27.63 -42.06 -10.58
CA GLY A 3 26.61 -41.16 -11.15
C GLY A 3 25.75 -40.37 -10.16
N ILE A 4 25.81 -40.66 -8.85
CA ILE A 4 24.75 -40.22 -7.91
C ILE A 4 25.19 -39.07 -6.99
N ARG A 5 26.50 -38.81 -6.82
CA ARG A 5 27.00 -37.77 -5.88
C ARG A 5 27.10 -36.34 -6.45
N SER A 6 27.09 -36.15 -7.77
CA SER A 6 27.24 -34.79 -8.36
C SER A 6 25.93 -34.00 -8.47
N ILE A 7 24.78 -34.66 -8.39
CA ILE A 7 23.45 -34.03 -8.47
C ILE A 7 23.08 -33.39 -7.12
N GLY A 8 23.42 -34.02 -5.99
CA GLY A 8 23.14 -33.48 -4.67
C GLY A 8 23.88 -32.16 -4.40
N LEU A 9 25.19 -32.11 -4.69
CA LEU A 9 26.03 -30.95 -4.38
C LEU A 9 25.70 -29.75 -5.29
N LYS A 10 25.47 -29.95 -6.59
CA LYS A 10 25.03 -28.87 -7.49
C LYS A 10 23.66 -28.32 -7.11
N THR A 11 22.73 -29.19 -6.71
CA THR A 11 21.40 -28.75 -6.25
C THR A 11 21.52 -28.00 -4.91
N TRP A 12 22.36 -28.46 -3.99
CA TRP A 12 22.58 -27.81 -2.69
C TRP A 12 23.27 -26.45 -2.83
N ILE A 13 24.31 -26.35 -3.66
CA ILE A 13 24.99 -25.10 -3.98
C ILE A 13 24.02 -24.14 -4.68
N ASN A 14 23.24 -24.60 -5.67
CA ASN A 14 22.22 -23.77 -6.32
C ASN A 14 21.09 -23.34 -5.36
N THR A 15 20.84 -24.09 -4.29
CA THR A 15 19.86 -23.74 -3.24
C THR A 15 20.43 -22.69 -2.28
N LEU A 16 21.72 -22.79 -1.91
CA LEU A 16 22.44 -21.77 -1.12
C LEU A 16 22.57 -20.43 -1.85
N PHE A 17 22.76 -20.44 -3.17
CA PHE A 17 22.79 -19.24 -4.01
C PHE A 17 21.40 -18.76 -4.42
N ASN A 18 20.33 -19.44 -3.99
CA ASN A 18 18.98 -18.99 -4.27
C ASN A 18 18.61 -17.81 -3.36
N ASN A 19 18.44 -16.63 -3.95
CA ASN A 19 18.06 -15.44 -3.18
C ASN A 19 16.68 -15.56 -2.50
N GLN A 20 15.74 -16.36 -3.03
CA GLN A 20 14.49 -16.64 -2.30
C GLN A 20 14.77 -17.44 -1.01
N PHE A 21 15.68 -18.42 -1.07
CA PHE A 21 16.09 -19.18 0.12
C PHE A 21 16.75 -18.26 1.15
N LYS A 22 17.59 -17.31 0.71
CA LYS A 22 18.18 -16.31 1.61
C LYS A 22 17.12 -15.44 2.28
N VAL A 23 16.16 -14.89 1.53
CA VAL A 23 15.06 -14.09 2.11
C VAL A 23 14.27 -14.90 3.14
N VAL A 24 13.97 -16.17 2.83
CA VAL A 24 13.28 -17.09 3.75
C VAL A 24 14.12 -17.42 4.99
N ALA A 25 15.43 -17.63 4.84
CA ALA A 25 16.32 -17.90 5.95
C ALA A 25 16.46 -16.70 6.91
N TRP A 26 16.39 -15.49 6.38
CA TRP A 26 16.45 -14.25 7.17
C TRP A 26 15.08 -13.81 7.74
N TRP A 27 13.99 -14.53 7.45
CA TRP A 27 12.63 -14.06 7.74
C TRP A 27 12.39 -13.68 9.20
N ILE A 28 12.80 -14.53 10.14
CA ILE A 28 12.66 -14.27 11.59
C ILE A 28 13.47 -13.04 12.01
N TRP A 29 14.69 -12.91 11.49
CA TRP A 29 15.55 -11.75 11.75
C TRP A 29 14.94 -10.46 11.20
N LEU A 30 14.32 -10.48 10.02
CA LEU A 30 13.63 -9.32 9.46
C LEU A 30 12.49 -8.85 10.37
N ILE A 31 11.71 -9.79 10.91
CA ILE A 31 10.64 -9.46 11.88
C ILE A 31 11.23 -8.82 13.14
N ILE A 32 12.27 -9.44 13.72
CA ILE A 32 12.92 -8.93 14.94
C ILE A 32 13.48 -7.52 14.71
N ILE A 33 14.24 -7.31 13.63
CA ILE A 33 14.84 -6.02 13.29
C ILE A 33 13.75 -4.96 13.09
N SER A 34 12.67 -5.28 12.38
CA SER A 34 11.55 -4.36 12.19
C SER A 34 10.88 -3.95 13.51
N LYS A 35 10.67 -4.91 14.43
CA LYS A 35 10.10 -4.61 15.74
C LYS A 35 11.07 -3.79 16.59
N LEU A 36 12.37 -4.07 16.55
CA LEU A 36 13.39 -3.23 17.19
C LEU A 36 13.33 -1.80 16.67
N VAL A 37 13.30 -1.58 15.35
CA VAL A 37 13.19 -0.23 14.77
C VAL A 37 11.93 0.48 15.25
N ARG A 38 10.78 -0.22 15.26
CA ARG A 38 9.51 0.32 15.76
C ARG A 38 9.59 0.76 17.22
N TYR A 39 10.17 -0.07 18.09
CA TYR A 39 10.24 0.17 19.54
C TYR A 39 11.44 1.00 20.02
N THR A 40 12.37 1.35 19.13
CA THR A 40 13.55 2.18 19.47
C THR A 40 13.53 3.52 18.74
N VAL A 41 13.56 3.49 17.40
CA VAL A 41 13.66 4.69 16.56
C VAL A 41 12.31 5.39 16.41
N LEU A 42 11.24 4.61 16.27
CA LEU A 42 9.90 5.11 15.97
C LEU A 42 8.93 4.99 17.17
N TYR A 43 9.47 4.83 18.38
CA TYR A 43 8.65 4.63 19.56
C TYR A 43 7.75 5.81 19.85
N GLU A 44 8.31 7.03 19.83
CA GLU A 44 7.54 8.25 20.07
C GLU A 44 6.46 8.46 18.98
N THR A 45 6.79 8.22 17.72
CA THR A 45 5.90 8.51 16.58
C THR A 45 4.87 7.43 16.29
N LEU A 46 5.17 6.15 16.51
CA LEU A 46 4.28 5.03 16.16
C LEU A 46 3.66 4.36 17.38
N VAL A 47 4.35 4.29 18.52
CA VAL A 47 3.89 3.57 19.71
C VAL A 47 3.22 4.51 20.71
N LYS A 48 3.88 5.62 21.07
CA LYS A 48 3.37 6.59 22.05
C LYS A 48 2.38 7.59 21.47
N ALA A 49 2.63 8.15 20.28
CA ALA A 49 1.76 9.15 19.65
C ALA A 49 0.38 8.61 19.20
N SER A 50 -0.08 7.49 19.78
CA SER A 50 -1.47 7.05 19.68
C SER A 50 -1.96 6.69 18.28
N ILE A 51 -1.08 6.19 17.40
CA ILE A 51 -1.54 5.58 16.14
C ILE A 51 -2.27 4.24 16.42
N GLY A 52 -2.11 3.69 17.63
CA GLY A 52 -3.03 2.76 18.27
C GLY A 52 -4.22 3.43 19.00
N TRP A 53 -4.77 4.50 18.43
CA TRP A 53 -6.11 5.05 18.75
C TRP A 53 -6.35 5.53 20.19
N SER A 54 -5.34 6.07 20.86
CA SER A 54 -5.43 6.39 22.31
C SER A 54 -5.89 5.18 23.18
N TYR A 55 -6.01 3.98 22.60
CA TYR A 55 -6.42 2.77 23.27
C TYR A 55 -5.27 2.14 24.03
N LEU A 56 -4.03 2.61 23.88
CA LEU A 56 -2.92 2.13 24.69
C LEU A 56 -3.21 2.35 26.18
N SER A 57 -3.73 3.52 26.55
CA SER A 57 -4.13 3.80 27.94
C SER A 57 -5.41 3.06 28.32
N VAL A 58 -6.40 2.95 27.42
CA VAL A 58 -7.69 2.30 27.67
C VAL A 58 -7.60 0.76 27.77
N LEU A 59 -6.77 0.12 26.93
CA LEU A 59 -6.51 -1.32 26.94
C LEU A 59 -5.61 -1.71 28.11
N ASN A 60 -4.61 -0.89 28.44
CA ASN A 60 -3.72 -1.15 29.57
C ASN A 60 -4.36 -0.80 30.93
N SER A 61 -5.43 0.01 30.99
CA SER A 61 -6.14 0.35 32.22
C SER A 61 -7.19 -0.69 32.66
N HIS A 62 -7.30 -1.84 31.98
CA HIS A 62 -8.34 -2.86 32.20
C HIS A 62 -9.81 -2.35 32.07
N GLN A 63 -10.05 -1.11 31.65
CA GLN A 63 -11.39 -0.60 31.35
C GLN A 63 -11.95 -1.13 30.02
N ALA A 64 -11.13 -1.79 29.21
CA ALA A 64 -11.55 -2.50 28.01
C ALA A 64 -12.16 -3.90 28.29
N CYS A 65 -12.68 -4.13 29.49
CA CYS A 65 -13.58 -5.25 29.74
C CYS A 65 -14.90 -5.00 28.98
N LEU A 66 -15.08 -5.75 27.89
CA LEU A 66 -16.35 -6.20 27.32
C LEU A 66 -17.59 -5.35 27.68
N GLY A 67 -17.99 -4.47 26.76
CA GLY A 67 -19.37 -3.94 26.71
C GLY A 67 -19.58 -2.45 27.01
N GLY A 68 -18.52 -1.65 27.21
CA GLY A 68 -18.64 -0.26 27.69
C GLY A 68 -18.41 0.88 26.70
N ILE A 69 -18.11 0.62 25.42
CA ILE A 69 -17.94 1.70 24.43
C ILE A 69 -19.28 1.89 23.71
N SER A 70 -20.12 2.77 24.26
CA SER A 70 -21.38 3.18 23.65
C SER A 70 -21.11 4.00 22.40
N LEU A 71 -21.49 3.45 21.25
CA LEU A 71 -21.50 4.11 19.95
C LEU A 71 -22.58 5.20 19.94
N SER A 72 -22.20 6.46 19.80
CA SER A 72 -23.12 7.49 19.29
C SER A 72 -23.29 7.25 17.79
N SER A 73 -24.51 6.91 17.38
CA SER A 73 -24.88 6.38 16.06
C SER A 73 -24.83 7.38 14.89
N ASP A 74 -24.32 8.59 15.09
CA ASP A 74 -24.54 9.69 14.15
C ASP A 74 -23.30 10.10 13.34
N ASP A 75 -22.15 9.48 13.57
CA ASP A 75 -20.92 9.77 12.80
C ASP A 75 -20.59 8.62 11.83
N VAL A 76 -20.64 8.96 10.54
CA VAL A 76 -20.24 8.14 9.40
C VAL A 76 -18.91 7.41 9.65
N ILE A 77 -18.96 6.08 9.86
CA ILE A 77 -17.85 5.09 9.85
C ILE A 77 -16.50 5.72 10.25
N ASN A 78 -16.33 5.96 11.55
CA ASN A 78 -15.09 6.53 12.04
C ASN A 78 -13.97 5.47 11.92
N PRO A 79 -12.73 5.83 11.50
CA PRO A 79 -11.68 4.83 11.31
C PRO A 79 -11.27 4.09 12.61
N SER A 80 -11.70 4.58 13.78
CA SER A 80 -11.56 3.96 15.10
C SER A 80 -12.36 2.66 15.20
N ASP A 81 -13.52 2.63 14.56
CA ASP A 81 -14.52 1.58 14.73
C ASP A 81 -14.05 0.28 14.05
N ASN A 82 -13.28 0.42 12.98
CA ASN A 82 -12.61 -0.68 12.30
C ASN A 82 -11.52 -1.34 13.14
N ALA A 83 -10.75 -0.54 13.89
CA ALA A 83 -9.76 -1.08 14.82
C ALA A 83 -10.46 -1.76 16.01
N LEU A 84 -11.59 -1.20 16.45
CA LEU A 84 -12.45 -1.79 17.49
C LEU A 84 -13.04 -3.13 17.06
N PHE A 85 -13.47 -3.27 15.80
CA PHE A 85 -13.94 -4.53 15.23
C PHE A 85 -12.87 -5.63 15.31
N LEU A 86 -11.62 -5.31 14.97
CA LEU A 86 -10.50 -6.26 15.12
C LEU A 86 -10.26 -6.62 16.60
N LEU A 87 -10.34 -5.65 17.51
CA LEU A 87 -10.24 -5.90 18.95
C LEU A 87 -11.34 -6.85 19.44
N GLN A 88 -12.58 -6.69 18.97
CA GLN A 88 -13.69 -7.57 19.34
C GLN A 88 -13.45 -9.01 18.86
N ILE A 89 -12.98 -9.22 17.62
CA ILE A 89 -12.64 -10.56 17.13
C ILE A 89 -11.55 -11.21 17.98
N PHE A 90 -10.48 -10.47 18.27
CA PHE A 90 -9.33 -11.03 18.96
C PHE A 90 -9.52 -11.18 20.48
N SER A 91 -10.40 -10.39 21.09
CA SER A 91 -10.78 -10.57 22.50
C SER A 91 -11.50 -11.91 22.75
N TYR A 92 -12.17 -12.48 21.75
CA TYR A 92 -12.71 -13.85 21.81
C TYR A 92 -11.61 -14.91 21.97
N PHE A 93 -10.39 -14.62 21.49
CA PHE A 93 -9.21 -15.48 21.67
C PHE A 93 -8.47 -15.25 22.99
N GLY A 94 -9.05 -14.47 23.93
CA GLY A 94 -8.48 -14.22 25.25
C GLY A 94 -7.31 -13.23 25.27
N VAL A 95 -7.04 -12.53 24.16
CA VAL A 95 -6.01 -11.49 24.11
C VAL A 95 -6.62 -10.18 24.60
N THR A 96 -6.05 -9.58 25.65
CA THR A 96 -6.59 -8.35 26.26
C THR A 96 -5.60 -7.19 26.32
N SER A 97 -4.33 -7.42 25.99
CA SER A 97 -3.29 -6.38 25.99
C SER A 97 -2.91 -5.92 24.57
N TYR A 98 -2.56 -4.64 24.42
CA TYR A 98 -2.08 -4.09 23.14
C TYR A 98 -0.93 -4.91 22.55
N TYR A 99 0.06 -5.24 23.38
CA TYR A 99 1.22 -6.04 22.97
C TYR A 99 0.81 -7.44 22.52
N GLY A 100 -0.18 -8.06 23.18
CA GLY A 100 -0.74 -9.34 22.76
C GLY A 100 -1.36 -9.27 21.36
N TYR A 101 -2.14 -8.23 21.07
CA TYR A 101 -2.72 -8.02 19.75
C TYR A 101 -1.66 -7.78 18.68
N GLU A 102 -0.64 -6.96 18.98
CA GLU A 102 0.46 -6.74 18.04
C GLU A 102 1.23 -8.03 17.73
N ILE A 103 1.53 -8.84 18.74
CA ILE A 103 2.20 -10.14 18.56
C ILE A 103 1.35 -11.06 17.68
N LEU A 104 0.05 -11.18 17.98
CA LEU A 104 -0.86 -12.03 17.22
C LEU A 104 -0.95 -11.60 15.75
N LEU A 105 -1.15 -10.30 15.50
CA LEU A 105 -1.17 -9.73 14.15
C LEU A 105 0.16 -9.93 13.42
N THR A 106 1.29 -9.81 14.13
CA THR A 106 2.61 -10.09 13.57
C THR A 106 2.74 -11.55 13.14
N ILE A 107 2.28 -12.50 13.95
CA ILE A 107 2.34 -13.93 13.61
C ILE A 107 1.44 -14.24 12.41
N ILE A 108 0.17 -13.86 12.47
CA ILE A 108 -0.82 -14.15 11.40
C ILE A 108 -0.40 -13.43 10.11
N GLY A 109 -0.08 -12.14 10.20
CA GLY A 109 0.33 -11.33 9.07
C GLY A 109 1.57 -11.88 8.37
N ASN A 110 2.60 -12.27 9.12
CA ASN A 110 3.79 -12.87 8.51
C ASN A 110 3.52 -14.26 7.94
N ALA A 111 2.59 -15.05 8.49
CA ALA A 111 2.19 -16.32 7.89
C ALA A 111 1.56 -16.09 6.50
N VAL A 112 0.67 -15.09 6.38
CA VAL A 112 0.08 -14.67 5.10
C VAL A 112 1.15 -14.15 4.13
N LEU A 113 2.03 -13.27 4.60
CA LEU A 113 3.11 -12.70 3.78
C LEU A 113 4.09 -13.78 3.29
N PHE A 114 4.43 -14.72 4.16
CA PHE A 114 5.25 -15.88 3.81
C PHE A 114 4.57 -16.72 2.73
N TYR A 115 3.27 -16.99 2.87
CA TYR A 115 2.49 -17.68 1.84
C TYR A 115 2.54 -16.95 0.48
N ILE A 116 2.37 -15.62 0.47
CA ILE A 116 2.47 -14.78 -0.74
C ILE A 116 3.85 -14.93 -1.39
N ILE A 117 4.94 -14.77 -0.63
CA ILE A 117 6.31 -14.90 -1.15
C ILE A 117 6.62 -16.33 -1.63
N ARG A 118 6.01 -17.36 -1.05
CA ARG A 118 6.13 -18.75 -1.54
C ARG A 118 5.36 -18.99 -2.83
N LYS A 119 4.34 -18.19 -3.14
CA LYS A 119 3.63 -18.20 -4.43
C LYS A 119 4.31 -17.34 -5.50
N CYS A 120 5.32 -16.55 -5.14
CA CYS A 120 6.22 -15.90 -6.08
C CYS A 120 7.25 -16.90 -6.66
N ARG A 121 7.94 -16.48 -7.72
CA ARG A 121 8.96 -17.25 -8.42
C ARG A 121 10.11 -17.65 -7.51
N SER A 122 10.80 -18.74 -7.85
CA SER A 122 11.77 -19.32 -6.93
C SER A 122 13.12 -18.63 -6.90
N ARG A 123 13.46 -17.82 -7.90
CA ARG A 123 14.75 -17.11 -7.99
C ARG A 123 14.47 -15.63 -8.10
N TYR A 124 15.18 -14.81 -7.34
CA TYR A 124 15.12 -13.35 -7.41
C TYR A 124 16.47 -12.78 -7.79
N SER A 125 16.49 -11.69 -8.54
CA SER A 125 17.68 -10.83 -8.65
C SER A 125 17.98 -10.19 -7.29
N TRP A 126 19.18 -9.62 -7.15
CA TRP A 126 19.55 -8.93 -5.92
C TRP A 126 18.62 -7.72 -5.63
N ILE A 127 18.22 -6.98 -6.68
CA ILE A 127 17.34 -5.81 -6.56
C ILE A 127 15.95 -6.23 -6.08
N GLU A 128 15.38 -7.28 -6.68
CA GLU A 128 14.07 -7.79 -6.25
C GLU A 128 14.11 -8.36 -4.83
N SER A 129 15.24 -8.96 -4.45
CA SER A 129 15.44 -9.44 -3.08
C SER A 129 15.48 -8.28 -2.09
N LEU A 130 16.19 -7.19 -2.44
CA LEU A 130 16.22 -5.98 -1.64
C LEU A 130 14.81 -5.36 -1.50
N PHE A 131 14.06 -5.25 -2.60
CA PHE A 131 12.68 -4.78 -2.58
C PHE A 131 11.79 -5.65 -1.66
N ILE A 132 11.91 -6.98 -1.76
CA ILE A 132 11.15 -7.90 -0.91
C ILE A 132 11.53 -7.74 0.57
N VAL A 133 12.83 -7.65 0.87
CA VAL A 133 13.33 -7.44 2.24
C VAL A 133 12.79 -6.13 2.81
N ILE A 134 12.89 -5.03 2.06
CA ILE A 134 12.36 -3.73 2.46
C ILE A 134 10.84 -3.81 2.67
N GLY A 135 10.10 -4.45 1.77
CA GLY A 135 8.65 -4.61 1.90
C GLY A 135 8.22 -5.44 3.11
N ILE A 136 8.92 -6.54 3.41
CA ILE A 136 8.69 -7.32 4.63
C ILE A 136 8.95 -6.45 5.85
N MET A 137 10.05 -5.69 5.83
CA MET A 137 10.44 -4.87 6.96
C MET A 137 9.43 -3.76 7.23
N THR A 138 9.01 -3.03 6.20
CA THR A 138 8.07 -1.91 6.31
C THR A 138 6.68 -2.36 6.75
N ILE A 139 6.15 -3.46 6.20
CA ILE A 139 4.87 -4.03 6.65
C ILE A 139 4.94 -4.41 8.14
N ASN A 140 6.05 -5.00 8.60
CA ASN A 140 6.22 -5.35 10.02
C ASN A 140 6.30 -4.11 10.93
N VAL A 141 6.92 -3.03 10.45
CA VAL A 141 7.01 -1.75 11.16
C VAL A 141 5.66 -1.06 11.21
N PHE A 142 4.91 -1.01 10.11
CA PHE A 142 3.76 -0.12 9.94
C PHE A 142 2.39 -0.78 9.95
N ALA A 143 2.25 -1.98 9.40
CA ALA A 143 0.94 -2.62 9.21
C ALA A 143 0.67 -3.77 10.19
N PHE A 144 1.65 -4.60 10.56
CA PHE A 144 1.45 -5.71 11.50
C PHE A 144 1.45 -5.27 12.96
N ASN A 145 0.52 -4.41 13.29
CA ASN A 145 0.23 -3.88 14.61
C ASN A 145 -1.25 -3.47 14.64
N LEU A 146 -1.74 -3.06 15.81
CA LEU A 146 -3.13 -2.64 15.94
C LEU A 146 -3.35 -1.28 15.27
N SER A 147 -3.53 -1.28 13.94
CA SER A 147 -3.86 -0.12 13.13
C SER A 147 -4.95 -0.44 12.11
N LYS A 148 -5.57 0.62 11.58
CA LYS A 148 -6.57 0.52 10.49
C LYS A 148 -5.97 0.01 9.17
N ASP A 149 -4.65 0.04 9.04
CA ASP A 149 -3.93 -0.30 7.80
C ASP A 149 -3.87 -1.82 7.57
N VAL A 150 -4.08 -2.62 8.63
CA VAL A 150 -4.24 -4.09 8.52
C VAL A 150 -5.37 -4.46 7.57
N ILE A 151 -6.51 -3.78 7.68
CA ILE A 151 -7.69 -4.06 6.87
C ILE A 151 -7.42 -3.72 5.39
N GLN A 152 -6.70 -2.63 5.17
CA GLN A 152 -6.28 -2.22 3.83
C GLN A 152 -5.28 -3.20 3.22
N LEU A 153 -4.34 -3.71 4.03
CA LEU A 153 -3.44 -4.78 3.58
C LEU A 153 -4.22 -6.04 3.19
N LEU A 154 -5.24 -6.44 3.97
CA LEU A 154 -6.09 -7.58 3.63
C LEU A 154 -6.78 -7.41 2.27
N LEU A 155 -7.26 -6.21 1.94
CA LEU A 155 -7.79 -5.91 0.60
C LEU A 155 -6.75 -6.22 -0.49
N PHE A 156 -5.51 -5.73 -0.36
CA PHE A 156 -4.47 -5.99 -1.34
C PHE A 156 -4.02 -7.46 -1.40
N VAL A 157 -4.12 -8.20 -0.29
CA VAL A 157 -3.93 -9.66 -0.28
C VAL A 157 -5.03 -10.37 -1.07
N VAL A 158 -6.31 -9.97 -0.90
CA VAL A 158 -7.41 -10.52 -1.70
C VAL A 158 -7.20 -10.23 -3.18
N LEU A 159 -6.82 -8.99 -3.53
CA LEU A 159 -6.49 -8.64 -4.92
C LEU A 159 -5.33 -9.48 -5.45
N PHE A 160 -4.29 -9.74 -4.67
CA PHE A 160 -3.19 -10.62 -5.06
C PHE A 160 -3.68 -12.03 -5.39
N ILE A 161 -4.51 -12.62 -4.53
CA ILE A 161 -5.07 -13.96 -4.74
C ILE A 161 -5.93 -14.00 -6.00
N MET A 162 -6.85 -13.05 -6.16
CA MET A 162 -7.73 -12.97 -7.34
C MET A 162 -6.95 -12.78 -8.63
N MET A 163 -5.96 -11.89 -8.63
CA MET A 163 -5.17 -11.61 -9.82
C MET A 163 -4.33 -12.81 -10.26
N LYS A 164 -4.01 -13.73 -9.36
CA LYS A 164 -3.31 -14.96 -9.73
C LYS A 164 -4.12 -15.81 -10.70
N ASP A 165 -5.43 -15.87 -10.57
CA ASP A 165 -6.26 -16.72 -11.44
C ASP A 165 -6.71 -16.02 -12.73
N ILE A 166 -6.29 -14.76 -12.92
CA ILE A 166 -6.57 -13.99 -14.13
C ILE A 166 -5.52 -14.31 -15.19
N HIS A 167 -5.93 -14.88 -16.33
CA HIS A 167 -5.00 -15.18 -17.42
C HIS A 167 -4.91 -14.09 -18.50
N ASN A 168 -5.83 -13.13 -18.52
CA ASN A 168 -5.88 -12.10 -19.56
C ASN A 168 -6.38 -10.76 -18.98
N SER A 169 -5.89 -9.63 -19.47
CA SER A 169 -6.27 -8.28 -19.04
C SER A 169 -7.60 -7.79 -19.65
N ARG A 170 -8.57 -8.70 -19.78
CA ARG A 170 -9.90 -8.40 -20.34
C ARG A 170 -10.66 -7.45 -19.42
N ILE A 171 -11.56 -6.67 -20.03
CA ILE A 171 -12.39 -5.68 -19.32
C ILE A 171 -13.21 -6.31 -18.19
N ARG A 172 -13.73 -7.53 -18.38
CA ARG A 172 -14.45 -8.29 -17.35
C ARG A 172 -13.62 -8.47 -16.06
N ASN A 173 -12.32 -8.73 -16.22
CA ASN A 173 -11.43 -8.97 -15.10
C ASN A 173 -11.07 -7.66 -14.38
N ALA A 174 -10.97 -6.56 -15.12
CA ALA A 174 -10.87 -5.22 -14.53
C ALA A 174 -12.15 -4.88 -13.73
N LEU A 175 -13.33 -5.14 -14.30
CA LEU A 175 -14.61 -4.88 -13.62
C LEU A 175 -14.79 -5.74 -12.36
N SER A 176 -14.37 -7.02 -12.37
CA SER A 176 -14.43 -7.85 -11.17
C SER A 176 -13.51 -7.36 -10.06
N LEU A 177 -12.32 -6.85 -10.40
CA LEU A 177 -11.41 -6.27 -9.42
C LEU A 177 -11.97 -4.94 -8.87
N ALA A 178 -12.48 -4.09 -9.76
CA ALA A 178 -13.16 -2.84 -9.37
C ALA A 178 -14.33 -3.11 -8.42
N PHE A 179 -15.13 -4.15 -8.68
CA PHE A 179 -16.24 -4.57 -7.85
C PHE A 179 -15.79 -5.02 -6.45
N VAL A 180 -14.72 -5.82 -6.34
CA VAL A 180 -14.19 -6.24 -5.04
C VAL A 180 -13.61 -5.07 -4.26
N ILE A 181 -12.92 -4.14 -4.94
CA ILE A 181 -12.45 -2.90 -4.31
C ILE A 181 -13.64 -2.07 -3.81
N ALA A 182 -14.72 -1.97 -4.58
CA ALA A 182 -15.91 -1.23 -4.18
C ALA A 182 -16.60 -1.84 -2.96
N ILE A 183 -16.78 -3.16 -2.91
CA ILE A 183 -17.33 -3.84 -1.73
C ILE A 183 -16.45 -3.59 -0.51
N ALA A 184 -15.13 -3.75 -0.63
CA ALA A 184 -14.23 -3.51 0.49
C ALA A 184 -14.25 -2.04 0.94
N ALA A 185 -14.34 -1.09 0.00
CA ALA A 185 -14.47 0.32 0.32
C ALA A 185 -15.77 0.61 1.09
N LEU A 186 -16.91 0.05 0.66
CA LEU A 186 -18.19 0.23 1.34
C LEU A 186 -18.21 -0.39 2.74
N LEU A 187 -17.55 -1.53 2.92
CA LEU A 187 -17.54 -2.23 4.22
C LEU A 187 -16.57 -1.62 5.23
N PHE A 188 -15.44 -1.09 4.78
CA PHE A 188 -14.35 -0.72 5.67
C PHE A 188 -13.92 0.74 5.58
N ARG A 189 -13.96 1.39 4.40
CA ARG A 189 -13.46 2.77 4.27
C ARG A 189 -13.99 3.45 3.02
N LEU A 190 -15.03 4.28 3.16
CA LEU A 190 -15.77 4.83 2.03
C LEU A 190 -14.90 5.56 1.00
N TYR A 191 -13.87 6.29 1.44
CA TYR A 191 -13.01 7.02 0.49
C TYR A 191 -12.19 6.10 -0.42
N TYR A 192 -12.05 4.79 -0.12
CA TYR A 192 -11.46 3.82 -1.05
C TYR A 192 -12.29 3.63 -2.33
N MET A 193 -13.51 4.18 -2.39
CA MET A 193 -14.25 4.33 -3.64
C MET A 193 -13.47 5.16 -4.67
N LEU A 194 -12.59 6.07 -4.24
CA LEU A 194 -11.69 6.77 -5.15
C LEU A 194 -10.65 5.84 -5.77
N LEU A 195 -10.22 4.76 -5.10
CA LEU A 195 -9.36 3.74 -5.72
C LEU A 195 -10.04 3.10 -6.93
N VAL A 196 -11.33 2.78 -6.80
CA VAL A 196 -12.14 2.21 -7.89
C VAL A 196 -12.19 3.18 -9.06
N TYR A 197 -12.52 4.44 -8.77
CA TYR A 197 -12.57 5.50 -9.77
C TYR A 197 -11.24 5.66 -10.49
N PHE A 198 -10.15 5.86 -9.75
CA PHE A 198 -8.82 6.06 -10.32
C PHE A 198 -8.33 4.81 -11.09
N PHE A 199 -8.73 3.61 -10.67
CA PHE A 199 -8.41 2.38 -11.40
C PHE A 199 -9.12 2.30 -12.75
N LEU A 200 -10.40 2.67 -12.80
CA LEU A 200 -11.13 2.76 -14.06
C LEU A 200 -10.57 3.86 -14.97
N ALA A 201 -10.25 5.04 -14.41
CA ALA A 201 -9.61 6.13 -15.13
C ALA A 201 -8.24 5.71 -15.70
N ALA A 202 -7.41 5.05 -14.90
CA ALA A 202 -6.12 4.50 -15.32
C ALA A 202 -6.28 3.45 -16.42
N TYR A 203 -7.27 2.57 -16.32
CA TYR A 203 -7.55 1.55 -17.32
C TYR A 203 -8.02 2.14 -18.66
N VAL A 204 -8.86 3.19 -18.63
CA VAL A 204 -9.28 3.92 -19.84
C VAL A 204 -8.10 4.68 -20.44
N ALA A 205 -7.33 5.40 -19.62
CA ALA A 205 -6.12 6.10 -20.05
C ALA A 205 -5.13 5.16 -20.74
N ASP A 206 -4.90 3.98 -20.16
CA ASP A 206 -4.04 2.94 -20.71
C ASP A 206 -4.55 2.38 -22.04
N ARG A 207 -5.87 2.23 -22.20
CA ARG A 207 -6.51 1.81 -23.45
C ARG A 207 -6.32 2.84 -24.56
N ILE A 208 -6.52 4.12 -24.26
CA ILE A 208 -6.33 5.23 -25.21
C ILE A 208 -4.86 5.31 -25.65
N MET A 209 -3.94 5.19 -24.69
CA MET A 209 -2.51 5.38 -24.92
C MET A 209 -1.76 4.12 -25.34
N ARG A 210 -2.48 3.04 -25.64
CA ARG A 210 -1.89 1.72 -25.95
C ARG A 210 -0.92 1.78 -27.13
N ASN A 211 -1.21 2.62 -28.12
CA ASN A 211 -0.43 2.74 -29.35
C ASN A 211 0.76 3.72 -29.24
N VAL A 212 0.89 4.42 -28.11
CA VAL A 212 2.02 5.34 -27.91
C VAL A 212 3.27 4.53 -27.57
N SER A 213 4.22 4.54 -28.51
CA SER A 213 5.47 3.76 -28.42
C SER A 213 6.40 4.28 -27.34
N ASN A 214 6.50 5.60 -27.17
CA ASN A 214 7.34 6.20 -26.14
C ASN A 214 6.69 6.07 -24.76
N ARG A 215 7.31 5.28 -23.90
CA ARG A 215 6.79 4.93 -22.56
C ARG A 215 6.76 6.14 -21.61
N TRP A 216 7.69 7.07 -21.71
CA TRP A 216 7.67 8.30 -20.90
C TRP A 216 6.48 9.19 -21.28
N VAL A 217 6.29 9.41 -22.58
CA VAL A 217 5.13 10.17 -23.10
C VAL A 217 3.83 9.49 -22.67
N ARG A 218 3.75 8.16 -22.78
CA ARG A 218 2.60 7.39 -22.30
C ARG A 218 2.34 7.60 -20.82
N MET A 219 3.36 7.52 -19.96
CA MET A 219 3.19 7.72 -18.52
C MET A 219 2.71 9.12 -18.18
N ILE A 220 3.36 10.14 -18.75
CA ILE A 220 3.02 11.55 -18.50
C ILE A 220 1.59 11.83 -18.97
N ALA A 221 1.24 11.42 -20.18
CA ALA A 221 -0.12 11.60 -20.70
C ALA A 221 -1.17 10.79 -19.92
N MET A 222 -0.84 9.61 -19.40
CA MET A 222 -1.73 8.87 -18.49
C MET A 222 -1.99 9.68 -17.21
N TRP A 223 -0.95 10.26 -16.60
CA TRP A 223 -1.13 11.13 -15.43
C TRP A 223 -1.94 12.38 -15.74
N ILE A 224 -1.69 13.03 -16.88
CA ILE A 224 -2.49 14.17 -17.34
C ILE A 224 -3.96 13.78 -17.49
N MET A 225 -4.27 12.69 -18.18
CA MET A 225 -5.66 12.25 -18.35
C MET A 225 -6.35 11.90 -17.03
N ILE A 226 -5.64 11.25 -16.10
CA ILE A 226 -6.17 10.94 -14.77
C ILE A 226 -6.46 12.21 -13.97
N THR A 227 -5.59 13.21 -14.06
CA THR A 227 -5.82 14.51 -13.44
C THR A 227 -6.99 15.24 -14.08
N CYS A 228 -7.04 15.31 -15.41
CA CYS A 228 -8.15 15.92 -16.13
C CYS A 228 -9.48 15.24 -15.78
N SER A 229 -9.51 13.90 -15.71
CA SER A 229 -10.73 13.19 -15.30
C SER A 229 -11.09 13.51 -13.85
N TYR A 230 -10.10 13.61 -12.96
CA TYR A 230 -10.33 13.97 -11.56
C TYR A 230 -10.88 15.39 -11.38
N LEU A 231 -10.32 16.37 -12.10
CA LEU A 231 -10.85 17.73 -12.14
C LEU A 231 -12.27 17.79 -12.70
N ALA A 232 -12.56 16.99 -13.73
CA ALA A 232 -13.91 16.89 -14.26
C ALA A 232 -14.90 16.35 -13.22
N ILE A 233 -14.51 15.35 -12.42
CA ILE A 233 -15.35 14.87 -11.31
C ILE A 233 -15.52 15.94 -10.25
N LEU A 234 -14.46 16.65 -9.85
CA LEU A 234 -14.58 17.70 -8.84
C LEU A 234 -15.49 18.82 -9.31
N TYR A 235 -15.40 19.21 -10.58
CA TYR A 235 -16.32 20.16 -11.17
C TYR A 235 -17.77 19.66 -11.12
N ILE A 236 -18.03 18.40 -11.49
CA ILE A 236 -19.37 17.80 -11.40
C ILE A 236 -19.88 17.78 -9.94
N VAL A 237 -19.04 17.36 -9.00
CA VAL A 237 -19.39 17.33 -7.56
C VAL A 237 -19.64 18.73 -7.04
N GLN A 238 -18.89 19.74 -7.47
CA GLN A 238 -19.14 21.14 -7.13
C GLN A 238 -20.55 21.60 -7.56
N GLN A 239 -21.03 21.15 -8.72
CA GLN A 239 -22.35 21.54 -9.24
C GLN A 239 -23.50 20.75 -8.59
N ILE A 240 -23.31 19.46 -8.31
CA ILE A 240 -24.40 18.57 -7.84
C ILE A 240 -24.44 18.47 -6.31
N LEU A 241 -23.28 18.48 -5.66
CA LEU A 241 -23.08 18.15 -4.24
C LEU A 241 -22.03 19.10 -3.60
N PRO A 242 -22.31 20.42 -3.51
CA PRO A 242 -21.32 21.40 -3.07
C PRO A 242 -20.74 21.11 -1.68
N GLY A 243 -21.55 20.62 -0.73
CA GLY A 243 -21.05 20.26 0.60
C GLY A 243 -20.00 19.14 0.61
N TYR A 244 -20.11 18.17 -0.31
CA TYR A 244 -19.09 17.12 -0.45
C TYR A 244 -17.83 17.64 -1.14
N HIS A 245 -17.98 18.57 -2.08
CA HIS A 245 -16.84 19.25 -2.70
C HIS A 245 -16.02 20.01 -1.66
N ASP A 246 -16.68 20.79 -0.79
CA ASP A 246 -16.01 21.55 0.26
C ASP A 246 -15.32 20.65 1.28
N GLU A 247 -15.92 19.49 1.60
CA GLU A 247 -15.29 18.47 2.42
C GLU A 247 -14.00 17.93 1.79
N MET A 248 -14.04 17.61 0.48
CA MET A 248 -12.85 17.14 -0.25
C MET A 248 -11.75 18.20 -0.27
N LEU A 249 -12.10 19.48 -0.45
CA LEU A 249 -11.15 20.59 -0.38
C LEU A 249 -10.57 20.71 1.04
N ARG A 250 -11.42 20.68 2.07
CA ARG A 250 -11.02 20.78 3.49
C ARG A 250 -10.05 19.68 3.88
N VAL A 251 -10.33 18.43 3.51
CA VAL A 251 -9.46 17.29 3.84
C VAL A 251 -8.09 17.43 3.17
N ARG A 252 -8.02 18.09 2.01
CA ARG A 252 -6.77 18.32 1.31
C ARG A 252 -6.01 19.55 1.81
N SER A 253 -6.73 20.60 2.22
CA SER A 253 -6.15 21.85 2.73
C SER A 253 -5.83 21.82 4.22
N ARG A 254 -6.15 20.72 4.93
CA ARG A 254 -5.82 20.58 6.34
C ARG A 254 -4.30 20.57 6.51
N GLU A 255 -3.80 21.38 7.43
CA GLU A 255 -2.42 21.28 7.87
C GLU A 255 -2.31 20.10 8.84
N SER A 256 -1.27 19.29 8.69
CA SER A 256 -0.95 18.24 9.65
C SER A 256 0.07 18.75 10.66
N ASP A 257 -0.11 18.42 11.94
CA ASP A 257 0.93 18.62 12.98
C ASP A 257 2.15 17.69 12.79
N ALA A 258 2.25 17.02 11.64
CA ALA A 258 3.32 16.09 11.34
C ALA A 258 4.58 16.85 10.93
N THR A 259 5.75 16.39 11.39
CA THR A 259 7.03 17.00 11.01
C THR A 259 7.26 16.98 9.49
N THR A 260 6.68 16.02 8.79
CA THR A 260 6.83 15.81 7.34
C THR A 260 5.57 16.17 6.53
N ASP A 261 4.83 17.18 7.00
CA ASP A 261 3.64 17.71 6.35
C ASP A 261 3.91 18.17 4.91
N ILE A 262 3.02 17.79 3.99
CA ILE A 262 3.13 18.07 2.55
C ILE A 262 2.17 19.21 2.20
N ARG A 263 2.62 20.44 2.46
CA ARG A 263 1.82 21.65 2.23
C ARG A 263 1.47 21.88 0.76
N LEU A 264 0.27 22.40 0.53
CA LEU A 264 -0.15 22.94 -0.77
C LEU A 264 0.75 24.10 -1.18
N LEU A 265 1.10 24.19 -2.47
CA LEU A 265 1.89 25.30 -2.98
C LEU A 265 1.00 26.46 -3.42
N PHE A 266 -0.20 26.15 -3.92
CA PHE A 266 -1.17 27.13 -4.37
C PHE A 266 -2.37 27.12 -3.43
N ASN A 267 -2.47 28.13 -2.56
CA ASN A 267 -3.66 28.33 -1.73
C ASN A 267 -4.78 29.00 -2.55
N SER A 268 -5.30 28.30 -3.57
CA SER A 268 -6.32 28.79 -4.48
C SER A 268 -7.45 27.78 -4.67
N GLN A 269 -8.66 28.31 -4.83
CA GLN A 269 -9.86 27.53 -5.16
C GLN A 269 -10.08 27.40 -6.68
N GLU A 270 -9.22 28.00 -7.50
CA GLU A 270 -9.31 27.85 -8.95
C GLU A 270 -8.96 26.41 -9.37
N LEU A 271 -9.87 25.77 -10.12
CA LEU A 271 -9.80 24.36 -10.47
C LEU A 271 -8.49 23.96 -11.18
N TRP A 272 -7.94 24.84 -12.02
CA TRP A 272 -6.69 24.56 -12.74
C TRP A 272 -5.46 24.63 -11.83
N LEU A 273 -5.38 25.59 -10.90
CA LEU A 273 -4.34 25.66 -9.86
C LEU A 273 -4.40 24.44 -8.96
N TRP A 274 -5.62 24.03 -8.61
CA TRP A 274 -5.87 22.84 -7.82
C TRP A 274 -5.39 21.56 -8.51
N GLY A 275 -5.53 21.49 -9.84
CA GLY A 275 -4.99 20.44 -10.69
C GLY A 275 -3.47 20.42 -10.78
N LEU A 276 -2.84 21.60 -10.87
CA LEU A 276 -1.38 21.71 -10.83
C LEU A 276 -0.84 21.25 -9.48
N ASP A 277 -1.43 21.70 -8.37
CA ASP A 277 -1.05 21.24 -7.03
C ASP A 277 -1.23 19.73 -6.88
N TYR A 278 -2.26 19.14 -7.50
CA TYR A 278 -2.49 17.69 -7.49
C TYR A 278 -1.40 16.93 -8.24
N MET A 279 -0.96 17.45 -9.40
CA MET A 279 0.15 16.88 -10.13
C MET A 279 1.47 17.00 -9.37
N ILE A 280 1.72 18.13 -8.73
CA ILE A 280 2.89 18.32 -7.89
C ILE A 280 2.85 17.35 -6.71
N MET A 281 1.70 17.15 -6.07
CA MET A 281 1.54 16.16 -5.01
C MET A 281 1.92 14.75 -5.49
N ILE A 282 1.43 14.30 -6.66
CA ILE A 282 1.83 13.00 -7.23
C ILE A 282 3.35 12.92 -7.41
N LEU A 283 3.98 13.98 -7.92
CA LEU A 283 5.44 14.02 -8.08
C LEU A 283 6.16 13.93 -6.74
N ARG A 284 5.70 14.64 -5.71
CA ARG A 284 6.28 14.63 -4.36
C ARG A 284 6.12 13.27 -3.69
N LEU A 285 4.96 12.62 -3.83
CA LEU A 285 4.74 11.26 -3.31
C LEU A 285 5.66 10.23 -3.99
N LEU A 286 5.88 10.33 -5.30
CA LEU A 286 6.79 9.44 -6.04
C LEU A 286 8.27 9.77 -5.79
N PHE A 287 8.62 11.05 -5.66
CA PHE A 287 9.99 11.52 -5.49
C PHE A 287 10.08 12.43 -4.26
N PRO A 288 10.16 11.84 -3.05
CA PRO A 288 10.05 12.56 -1.77
C PRO A 288 11.39 13.23 -1.39
N VAL A 289 11.93 14.04 -2.30
CA VAL A 289 13.24 14.71 -2.16
C VAL A 289 13.28 15.66 -0.97
N GLU A 290 12.13 16.17 -0.53
CA GLU A 290 12.00 17.03 0.65
C GLU A 290 12.40 16.32 1.95
N LEU A 291 12.36 14.98 1.99
CA LEU A 291 12.79 14.21 3.16
C LEU A 291 14.24 14.48 3.57
N ILE A 292 15.09 14.91 2.63
CA ILE A 292 16.48 15.28 2.91
C ILE A 292 16.55 16.47 3.87
N LEU A 293 15.56 17.36 3.84
CA LEU A 293 15.53 18.61 4.61
C LEU A 293 15.08 18.40 6.06
N PHE A 294 14.37 17.31 6.37
CA PHE A 294 13.83 17.05 7.72
C PHE A 294 14.84 16.36 8.66
N GLY A 295 16.02 15.99 8.15
CA GLY A 295 17.15 15.49 8.93
C GLY A 295 17.48 14.00 8.75
N PRO A 296 18.56 13.51 9.37
CA PRO A 296 19.17 12.21 9.04
C PRO A 296 18.24 11.00 9.22
N LYS A 297 17.34 11.04 10.23
CA LYS A 297 16.38 9.95 10.47
C LYS A 297 15.44 9.72 9.28
N PHE A 298 15.14 10.76 8.51
CA PHE A 298 14.24 10.70 7.35
C PHE A 298 14.93 10.18 6.09
N LEU A 299 16.26 10.04 6.08
CA LEU A 299 16.98 9.41 4.97
C LEU A 299 16.63 7.92 4.82
N ALA A 300 16.34 7.23 5.92
CA ALA A 300 15.85 5.85 5.88
C ALA A 300 14.48 5.77 5.19
N PHE A 301 13.59 6.73 5.49
CA PHE A 301 12.27 6.85 4.85
C PHE A 301 12.39 7.16 3.36
N LEU A 302 13.28 8.08 2.98
CA LEU A 302 13.60 8.36 1.59
C LEU A 302 14.10 7.09 0.86
N GLY A 303 15.02 6.33 1.45
CA GLY A 303 15.52 5.09 0.86
C GLY A 303 14.42 4.05 0.62
N VAL A 304 13.51 3.90 1.58
CA VAL A 304 12.33 3.03 1.44
C VAL A 304 11.46 3.50 0.27
N GLN A 305 11.03 4.76 0.25
CA GLN A 305 10.15 5.29 -0.80
C GLN A 305 10.77 5.21 -2.18
N LEU A 306 12.05 5.57 -2.31
CA LEU A 306 12.76 5.44 -3.58
C LEU A 306 12.78 3.98 -4.07
N THR A 307 12.86 3.00 -3.16
CA THR A 307 12.78 1.58 -3.53
C THR A 307 11.41 1.25 -4.14
N TYR A 308 10.30 1.72 -3.53
CA TYR A 308 8.95 1.53 -4.06
C TYR A 308 8.74 2.27 -5.39
N THR A 309 9.20 3.51 -5.50
CA THR A 309 9.16 4.29 -6.74
C THR A 309 9.95 3.62 -7.85
N ILE A 310 11.18 3.17 -7.59
CA ILE A 310 12.00 2.47 -8.58
C ILE A 310 11.32 1.16 -9.02
N ALA A 311 10.75 0.40 -8.08
CA ALA A 311 10.00 -0.81 -8.38
C ALA A 311 8.78 -0.52 -9.27
N PHE A 312 8.02 0.53 -8.96
CA PHE A 312 6.89 0.98 -9.77
C PHE A 312 7.33 1.43 -11.16
N LEU A 313 8.33 2.29 -11.29
CA LEU A 313 8.82 2.78 -12.59
C LEU A 313 9.35 1.63 -13.44
N TYR A 314 10.06 0.67 -12.84
CA TYR A 314 10.51 -0.54 -13.51
C TYR A 314 9.31 -1.38 -14.00
N ALA A 315 8.32 -1.61 -13.15
CA ALA A 315 7.10 -2.35 -13.50
C ALA A 315 6.33 -1.66 -14.63
N PHE A 316 6.13 -0.33 -14.53
CA PHE A 316 5.50 0.47 -15.57
C PHE A 316 6.26 0.30 -16.89
N TRP A 317 7.57 0.53 -16.89
CA TRP A 317 8.39 0.48 -18.10
C TRP A 317 8.34 -0.87 -18.81
N HIS A 318 8.32 -1.97 -18.06
CA HIS A 318 8.44 -3.31 -18.64
C HIS A 318 7.11 -4.03 -18.82
N LYS A 319 6.06 -3.66 -18.09
CA LYS A 319 4.80 -4.43 -18.04
C LYS A 319 3.58 -3.69 -18.56
N ILE A 320 3.59 -2.35 -18.66
CA ILE A 320 2.42 -1.59 -19.15
C ILE A 320 2.04 -1.91 -20.60
N SER A 321 3.02 -2.32 -21.41
CA SER A 321 2.78 -2.73 -22.81
C SER A 321 2.52 -4.22 -22.97
N VAL A 322 2.68 -5.02 -21.92
CA VAL A 322 2.48 -6.47 -21.96
C VAL A 322 1.03 -6.78 -21.59
N GLU A 323 0.35 -7.63 -22.36
CA GLU A 323 -0.95 -8.14 -21.94
C GLU A 323 -0.77 -9.15 -20.79
N GLY A 324 -1.53 -8.96 -19.71
CA GLY A 324 -1.41 -9.81 -18.54
C GLY A 324 -1.80 -9.11 -17.25
N ILE A 325 -1.62 -9.83 -16.15
CA ILE A 325 -1.97 -9.38 -14.81
C ILE A 325 -1.01 -8.30 -14.30
N GLU A 326 0.24 -8.34 -14.75
CA GLU A 326 1.26 -7.39 -14.33
C GLU A 326 0.89 -5.97 -14.77
N ARG A 327 0.32 -5.83 -15.96
CA ARG A 327 -0.24 -4.56 -16.42
C ARG A 327 -1.39 -4.09 -15.56
N ILE A 328 -2.32 -4.97 -15.21
CA ILE A 328 -3.43 -4.61 -14.30
C ILE A 328 -2.89 -4.16 -12.94
N ALA A 329 -1.91 -4.86 -12.39
CA ALA A 329 -1.28 -4.49 -11.12
C ALA A 329 -0.57 -3.12 -11.19
N VAL A 330 0.08 -2.78 -12.31
CA VAL A 330 0.61 -1.43 -12.55
C VAL A 330 -0.51 -0.38 -12.54
N LEU A 331 -1.66 -0.66 -13.15
CA LEU A 331 -2.80 0.27 -13.15
C LEU A 331 -3.43 0.43 -11.77
N ILE A 332 -3.51 -0.63 -10.97
CA ILE A 332 -3.96 -0.55 -9.57
C ILE A 332 -2.99 0.31 -8.76
N TYR A 333 -1.67 0.17 -8.96
CA TYR A 333 -0.69 1.01 -8.28
C TYR A 333 -0.80 2.49 -8.70
N LEU A 334 -0.95 2.75 -10.00
CA LEU A 334 -1.19 4.10 -10.53
C LEU A 334 -2.43 4.73 -9.88
N ALA A 335 -3.50 3.95 -9.78
CA ALA A 335 -4.74 4.37 -9.14
C ALA A 335 -4.59 4.65 -7.65
N PHE A 336 -3.80 3.82 -6.97
CA PHE A 336 -3.47 3.99 -5.57
C PHE A 336 -2.71 5.28 -5.31
N VAL A 337 -1.68 5.59 -6.12
CA VAL A 337 -0.95 6.87 -6.05
C VAL A 337 -1.88 8.05 -6.32
N GLY A 338 -2.78 7.95 -7.32
CA GLY A 338 -3.77 8.98 -7.61
C GLY A 338 -4.70 9.26 -6.42
N MET A 339 -5.30 8.20 -5.85
CA MET A 339 -6.12 8.34 -4.64
C MET A 339 -5.33 8.92 -3.46
N SER A 340 -4.09 8.47 -3.25
CA SER A 340 -3.25 8.98 -2.16
C SER A 340 -2.93 10.46 -2.34
N ALA A 341 -2.68 10.93 -3.56
CA ALA A 341 -2.48 12.37 -3.82
C ALA A 341 -3.69 13.26 -3.49
N THR A 342 -4.89 12.68 -3.36
CA THR A 342 -6.08 13.40 -2.89
C THR A 342 -6.08 13.63 -1.37
N PHE A 343 -5.50 12.72 -0.57
CA PHE A 343 -5.74 12.68 0.87
C PHE A 343 -4.49 12.66 1.75
N GLU A 344 -3.32 12.28 1.22
CA GLU A 344 -2.12 12.15 2.03
C GLU A 344 -1.68 13.52 2.54
N PRO A 345 -1.63 13.71 3.86
CA PRO A 345 -1.21 14.98 4.43
C PRO A 345 0.30 15.03 4.67
N ASP A 346 0.98 13.88 4.80
CA ASP A 346 2.38 13.82 5.21
C ASP A 346 3.13 12.60 4.63
N PHE A 347 4.46 12.68 4.51
CA PHE A 347 5.28 11.59 3.96
C PHE A 347 5.30 10.32 4.84
N GLY A 348 5.17 10.45 6.16
CA GLY A 348 5.13 9.32 7.08
C GLY A 348 3.86 8.49 6.91
N SER A 349 2.72 9.16 6.77
CA SER A 349 1.45 8.52 6.40
C SER A 349 1.54 7.85 5.03
N TRP A 350 2.16 8.53 4.05
CA TRP A 350 2.34 7.97 2.72
C TRP A 350 3.13 6.66 2.73
N ILE A 351 4.29 6.56 3.40
CA ILE A 351 5.07 5.30 3.48
C ILE A 351 4.25 4.16 4.07
N ARG A 352 3.51 4.46 5.15
CA ARG A 352 2.66 3.47 5.80
C ARG A 352 1.60 2.97 4.84
N HIS A 353 0.97 3.84 4.05
CA HIS A 353 -0.02 3.38 3.07
C HIS A 353 0.65 2.70 1.87
N GLU A 354 1.79 3.19 1.38
CA GLU A 354 2.54 2.62 0.27
C GLU A 354 3.02 1.19 0.58
N CYS A 355 3.38 0.89 1.83
CA CYS A 355 3.81 -0.47 2.17
C CYS A 355 2.69 -1.52 2.07
N ILE A 356 1.41 -1.13 2.23
CA ILE A 356 0.30 -2.10 2.24
C ILE A 356 -0.06 -2.59 0.83
N ILE A 357 0.27 -1.83 -0.22
CA ILE A 357 0.07 -2.24 -1.63
C ILE A 357 1.19 -3.18 -2.14
N PHE A 358 2.19 -3.49 -1.29
CA PHE A 358 3.30 -4.39 -1.60
C PHE A 358 2.89 -5.71 -2.29
N PRO A 359 1.82 -6.45 -1.88
CA PRO A 359 1.40 -7.65 -2.59
C PRO A 359 1.09 -7.41 -4.08
N VAL A 360 0.45 -6.28 -4.40
CA VAL A 360 0.15 -5.90 -5.80
C VAL A 360 1.43 -5.58 -6.56
N LEU A 361 2.39 -4.89 -5.93
CA LEU A 361 3.68 -4.60 -6.56
C LEU A 361 4.50 -5.86 -6.89
N LEU A 362 4.40 -6.92 -6.09
CA LEU A 362 5.03 -8.20 -6.44
C LEU A 362 4.51 -8.74 -7.77
N ILE A 363 3.20 -8.60 -8.04
CA ILE A 363 2.61 -8.96 -9.32
C ILE A 363 3.04 -7.96 -10.41
N ALA A 364 3.04 -6.66 -10.12
CA ALA A 364 3.47 -5.63 -11.07
C ALA A 364 4.91 -5.85 -11.54
N LEU A 365 5.80 -6.34 -10.69
CA LEU A 365 7.18 -6.71 -11.06
C LEU A 365 7.27 -8.02 -11.87
N GLY A 366 6.17 -8.78 -11.97
CA GLY A 366 6.14 -10.09 -12.62
C GLY A 366 6.83 -11.19 -11.80
N LEU A 367 6.77 -11.09 -10.46
CA LEU A 367 7.31 -12.11 -9.56
C LEU A 367 6.36 -13.28 -9.34
N ASN A 368 5.19 -13.29 -9.98
CA ASN A 368 4.23 -14.40 -9.92
C ASN A 368 4.80 -15.67 -10.57
N ARG A 369 4.59 -16.82 -9.92
CA ARG A 369 5.18 -18.11 -10.33
C ARG A 369 4.70 -18.65 -11.69
N GLN A 370 3.52 -18.25 -12.16
CA GLN A 370 2.85 -18.84 -13.34
C GLN A 370 3.64 -18.75 -14.65
N LYS A 371 4.61 -17.83 -14.76
CA LYS A 371 5.43 -17.68 -15.98
C LYS A 371 6.51 -18.74 -16.17
N MET A 372 6.85 -19.54 -15.15
CA MET A 372 7.89 -20.58 -15.26
C MET A 372 7.34 -21.99 -15.47
N GLU A 373 6.02 -22.18 -15.39
CA GLU A 373 5.35 -23.46 -15.63
C GLU A 373 4.81 -23.57 -17.08
N ARG A 374 5.15 -22.60 -17.92
CA ARG A 374 5.05 -22.62 -19.39
C ARG A 374 6.45 -22.49 -19.96
#